data_AF-A0A6V7J597-F1
#
_entry.id   AF-A0A6V7J597-F1
#
_cell.length_a   1.000
_cell.length_b   1.000
_cell.length_c   1.000
_cell.angle_alpha   90.00
_cell.angle_beta   90.00
_cell.angle_gamma   90.00
#
_symmetry.space_group_name_H-M   'P 1'
#
loop_
_entity.id
_entity.type
_entity.pdbx_description
1 polymer ?
#
loop_
_entity_poly.entity_id
_entity_poly.type
_entity_poly.pdbx_seq_one_letter_code
_entity_poly.pdbx_strand_id
1 'polypeptide(L)' 'KRKTPWKAILSSGPLWALLIAHCGQNWGFYVLLTQMPDYMNGVLGFDIKE' A
#
# COMPACT_ATOMS: atom_id res chain seq x y z
N LYS A 1 -37.80 -2.70 2.70
CA LYS A 1 -36.35 -2.38 2.73
C LYS A 1 -35.57 -3.51 2.06
N ARG A 2 -35.08 -3.33 0.83
CA ARG A 2 -34.17 -4.30 0.18
C ARG A 2 -32.88 -4.33 1.00
N LYS A 3 -32.57 -5.46 1.64
CA LYS A 3 -31.29 -5.68 2.32
C LYS A 3 -30.25 -5.85 1.21
N THR A 4 -29.39 -4.86 1.03
CA THR A 4 -28.27 -4.97 0.11
C THR A 4 -27.37 -6.12 0.58
N PRO A 5 -27.00 -7.07 -0.30
CA PRO A 5 -26.30 -8.28 0.10
C PRO A 5 -24.80 -8.00 0.29
N TRP A 6 -24.48 -7.20 1.31
CA TRP A 6 -23.10 -6.85 1.69
C TRP A 6 -22.21 -8.07 1.89
N LYS A 7 -22.75 -9.16 2.46
CA LYS A 7 -22.00 -10.42 2.65
C LYS A 7 -21.62 -11.09 1.33
N ALA A 8 -22.49 -11.09 0.33
CA ALA A 8 -22.19 -11.68 -0.97
C ALA A 8 -21.14 -10.86 -1.74
N ILE A 9 -21.19 -9.53 -1.59
CA ILE A 9 -20.22 -8.61 -2.18
C ILE A 9 -18.86 -8.79 -1.51
N LEU A 10 -18.79 -8.77 -0.17
CA LEU A 10 -17.55 -8.96 0.58
C LEU A 10 -16.95 -10.37 0.42
N SER A 11 -17.76 -11.39 0.10
CA SER A 11 -17.27 -12.75 -0.15
C SER A 11 -16.85 -12.99 -1.61
N SER A 12 -16.91 -11.97 -2.48
CA SER A 12 -16.53 -12.12 -3.88
C SER A 12 -15.01 -12.08 -4.03
N GLY A 13 -14.44 -13.11 -4.67
CA GLY A 13 -12.99 -13.22 -4.92
C GLY A 13 -12.35 -12.01 -5.60
N PRO A 14 -13.00 -11.35 -6.59
CA PRO A 14 -12.46 -10.16 -7.23
C PRO A 14 -12.25 -8.97 -6.27
N LEU A 15 -13.09 -8.86 -5.24
CA LEU A 15 -13.01 -7.76 -4.26
C LEU A 15 -11.77 -7.90 -3.38
N TRP A 16 -11.47 -9.12 -2.94
CA TRP A 16 -10.25 -9.42 -2.18
C TRP A 16 -8.99 -9.26 -3.03
N ALA A 17 -9.03 -9.68 -4.30
CA ALA A 17 -7.92 -9.47 -5.23
C ALA A 17 -7.61 -7.97 -5.39
N LEU A 18 -8.63 -7.13 -5.58
CA LEU A 18 -8.47 -5.68 -5.68
C LEU A 18 -7.97 -5.06 -4.37
N LEU A 19 -8.50 -5.50 -3.23
CA LEU A 19 -8.10 -5.00 -1.91
C LEU A 19 -6.63 -5.31 -1.63
N ILE A 20 -6.20 -6.55 -1.86
CA ILE A 20 -4.81 -6.97 -1.68
C ILE A 20 -3.89 -6.24 -2.66
N ALA A 21 -4.30 -6.07 -3.92
CA ALA A 21 -3.53 -5.33 -4.91
C ALA A 21 -3.31 -3.86 -4.51
N HIS A 22 -4.37 -3.17 -4.07
CA HIS A 22 -4.26 -1.80 -3.58
C HIS A 22 -3.45 -1.69 -2.27
N CYS A 23 -3.65 -2.61 -1.33
CA CYS A 23 -2.85 -2.66 -0.10
C CYS A 23 -1.36 -2.89 -0.41
N GLY A 24 -1.04 -3.83 -1.31
CA GLY A 24 0.33 -4.11 -1.74
C GLY A 24 0.96 -2.94 -2.46
N GLN A 25 0.21 -2.23 -3.30
CA GLN A 25 0.68 -1.03 -3.97
C GLN A 25 0.97 0.11 -2.98
N ASN A 26 0.05 0.38 -2.05
CA ASN A 26 0.24 1.40 -1.02
C ASN A 26 1.40 1.06 -0.07
N TRP A 27 1.51 -0.22 0.32
CA TRP A 27 2.62 -0.73 1.13
C TRP A 27 3.96 -0.60 0.40
N GLY A 28 4.03 -1.04 -0.86
CA GLY A 28 5.25 -0.93 -1.67
C GLY A 28 5.70 0.51 -1.86
N PHE A 29 4.76 1.42 -2.09
CA PHE A 29 5.04 2.85 -2.19
C PHE A 29 5.52 3.44 -0.85
N TYR A 30 4.89 3.05 0.26
CA TYR A 30 5.31 3.46 1.60
C TYR A 30 6.71 2.93 1.93
N VAL A 31 7.00 1.66 1.64
CA VAL A 31 8.32 1.07 1.82
C VAL A 31 9.35 1.81 0.97
N LEU A 32 9.08 2.06 -0.31
CA LEU A 32 9.96 2.83 -1.18
C LEU A 32 10.26 4.22 -0.59
N LEU A 33 9.23 4.93 -0.11
CA LEU A 33 9.37 6.25 0.53
C LEU A 33 10.17 6.19 1.83
N THR A 34 9.97 5.17 2.68
CA THR A 34 10.73 5.01 3.93
C THR A 34 12.18 4.56 3.71
N GLN A 35 12.47 3.87 2.61
CA GLN A 35 13.81 3.44 2.25
C GLN A 35 14.56 4.49 1.41
N MET A 36 13.87 5.47 0.81
CA MET A 36 14.50 6.62 0.16
C MET A 36 15.43 7.42 1.10
N PRO A 37 15.05 7.82 2.33
CA PRO A 37 15.95 8.57 3.22
C PRO A 37 17.18 7.75 3.63
N ASP A 38 17.01 6.44 3.86
CA ASP A 38 18.12 5.52 4.13
C ASP A 38 19.04 5.38 2.91
N TYR A 39 18.47 5.25 1.71
CA TYR A 39 19.22 5.17 0.46
C TYR A 39 20.00 6.47 0.18
N MET A 40 19.39 7.63 0.40
CA MET A 40 20.04 8.93 0.22
C MET A 40 21.17 9.17 1.22
N ASN A 41 21.01 8.78 2.49
CA ASN A 41 22.04 8.93 3.52
C ASN A 41 23.19 7.92 3.30
N GLY A 42 22.86 6.65 3.06
CA GLY A 42 23.83 5.55 3.01
C GLY A 42 24.58 5.39 1.68
N VAL A 43 23.92 5.62 0.53
CA VAL A 43 24.53 5.40 -0.80
C VAL A 43 24.98 6.70 -1.46
N LEU A 44 24.22 7.78 -1.28
CA LEU A 44 24.49 9.06 -1.95
C LEU A 44 25.28 10.06 -1.09
N GLY A 45 25.46 9.79 0.21
CA GLY A 45 26.21 10.65 1.12
C GLY A 45 25.58 12.03 1.36
N PHE A 46 24.30 12.21 1.00
CA PHE A 46 23.56 13.44 1.23
C PHE A 46 22.83 13.32 2.57
N ASP A 47 23.32 14.04 3.58
CA ASP A 47 22.66 14.17 4.88
C ASP A 47 21.44 15.11 4.70
N ILE A 48 20.23 14.56 4.71
CA ILE A 48 18.96 15.33 4.61
C ILE A 48 18.66 16.08 5.93
N LYS A 49 19.57 16.10 6.91
CA LYS A 49 19.45 17.05 8.03
C LYS A 49 19.85 18.45 7.56
N GLU A 50 18.89 19.14 6.95
CA GLU A 50 18.65 20.56 7.21
C GLU A 50 17.16 20.80 7.42
#